data_AF-A0A560GYI5-F1
#
_entry.id   AF-A0A560GYI5-F1
#
_cell.length_a   1.000
_cell.length_b   1.000
_cell.length_c   1.000
_cell.angle_alpha   90.00
_cell.angle_beta   90.00
_cell.angle_gamma   90.00
#
_symmetry.space_group_name_H-M   'P 1'
#
loop_
_entity.id
_entity.type
_entity.pdbx_description
1 polymer ?
#
loop_
_entity_poly.entity_id
_entity_poly.type
_entity_poly.pdbx_seq_one_letter_code
_entity_poly.pdbx_strand_id
1 'polypeptide(L)'
;MSCALIPRNRLQRIPKSERLAHEYCFFLHDACVHMLGEYERERVHYVRFEFRDADEAEAFERYANETDSIVALKMVGRLDEAKRVAINTITLGMVSDCLHHIYEALRCMERWKVVVAFNLLRKPLTDSLVYLSWMFSDEDDFYDAFANQSPAGLRPKIVGNRRQSIIDAAVGKTMLKGVVDSDWLNEVLFKPAYPQGLYRIFQHAVHLITAEREEIRTEPENFNFIFKNHTDNDSYHGLYEVLPTVMLFLSHVIEGLFERMHAKDTGARAAFQTRSVLGLYLLSDHPDCVGNVRTILGDLSTVLACPKCHEPLTLTKHNMARLLLAESFRCKSCGRAWPFPFSYIF
;
A
#
# COMPACT_ATOMS: atom_id res chain seq x y z
N MET A 1 22.13 -8.29 -0.42
CA MET A 1 21.97 -9.18 0.76
C MET A 1 20.48 -9.23 1.03
N SER A 2 19.83 -10.40 1.09
CA SER A 2 18.38 -10.43 1.39
C SER A 2 18.16 -10.04 2.85
N CYS A 3 17.18 -9.20 3.12
CA CYS A 3 16.50 -9.13 4.40
C CYS A 3 15.94 -10.52 4.76
N ALA A 4 15.44 -10.70 5.98
CA ALA A 4 14.99 -12.02 6.44
C ALA A 4 13.61 -12.42 5.90
N LEU A 5 12.90 -11.48 5.29
CA LEU A 5 11.47 -11.58 5.05
C LEU A 5 11.16 -12.64 4.00
N ILE A 6 11.94 -12.64 2.91
CA ILE A 6 11.70 -13.53 1.78
C ILE A 6 12.81 -14.59 1.68
N PRO A 7 12.46 -15.88 1.60
CA PRO A 7 13.40 -16.96 1.34
C PRO A 7 14.31 -16.68 0.14
N ARG A 8 15.62 -16.94 0.28
CA ARG A 8 16.61 -16.61 -0.76
C ARG A 8 16.34 -17.26 -2.12
N ASN A 9 15.69 -18.43 -2.15
CA ASN A 9 15.32 -19.12 -3.37
C ASN A 9 14.30 -18.31 -4.20
N ARG A 10 13.37 -17.59 -3.55
CA ARG A 10 12.41 -16.70 -4.22
C ARG A 10 13.07 -15.46 -4.82
N LEU A 11 14.15 -14.97 -4.21
CA LEU A 11 14.87 -13.77 -4.65
C LEU A 11 15.95 -14.03 -5.70
N GLN A 12 16.13 -15.28 -6.16
CA GLN A 12 17.22 -15.65 -7.07
C GLN A 12 17.22 -14.81 -8.36
N ARG A 13 16.02 -14.56 -8.90
CA ARG A 13 15.80 -13.85 -10.16
C ARG A 13 15.74 -12.33 -10.01
N ILE A 14 15.61 -11.83 -8.79
CA ILE A 14 15.58 -10.38 -8.53
C ILE A 14 17.02 -9.84 -8.48
N PRO A 15 17.33 -8.74 -9.19
CA PRO A 15 18.64 -8.11 -9.14
C PRO A 15 19.07 -7.79 -7.71
N LYS A 16 20.35 -7.94 -7.41
CA LYS A 16 20.85 -7.83 -6.02
C LYS A 16 20.61 -6.45 -5.40
N SER A 17 20.61 -5.38 -6.21
CA SER A 17 20.30 -4.01 -5.79
C SER A 17 18.84 -3.89 -5.36
N GLU A 18 17.92 -4.48 -6.12
CA GLU A 18 16.47 -4.31 -5.93
C GLU A 18 15.85 -5.22 -4.86
N ARG A 19 16.60 -6.21 -4.34
CA ARG A 19 16.06 -7.17 -3.37
C ARG A 19 15.52 -6.50 -2.11
N LEU A 20 16.20 -5.47 -1.61
CA LEU A 20 15.75 -4.79 -0.39
C LEU A 20 14.46 -3.99 -0.64
N ALA A 21 14.36 -3.31 -1.78
CA ALA A 21 13.15 -2.60 -2.18
C ALA A 21 11.97 -3.58 -2.37
N HIS A 22 12.23 -4.73 -2.99
CA HIS A 22 11.24 -5.78 -3.15
C HIS A 22 10.74 -6.34 -1.79
N GLU A 23 11.66 -6.64 -0.87
CA GLU A 23 11.31 -7.09 0.47
C GLU A 23 10.57 -6.01 1.27
N TYR A 24 10.91 -4.73 1.07
CA TYR A 24 10.20 -3.62 1.66
C TYR A 24 8.75 -3.52 1.14
N CYS A 25 8.52 -3.70 -0.17
CA CYS A 25 7.16 -3.74 -0.71
C CYS A 25 6.35 -4.90 -0.12
N PHE A 26 6.95 -6.07 0.06
CA PHE A 26 6.31 -7.20 0.76
C PHE A 26 6.02 -6.89 2.23
N PHE A 27 6.93 -6.22 2.94
CA PHE A 27 6.69 -5.79 4.31
C PHE A 27 5.45 -4.88 4.43
N LEU A 28 5.32 -3.88 3.55
CA LEU A 28 4.16 -2.98 3.54
C LEU A 28 2.87 -3.72 3.18
N HIS A 29 2.93 -4.60 2.19
CA HIS A 29 1.82 -5.44 1.79
C HIS A 29 1.35 -6.34 2.95
N ASP A 30 2.27 -7.09 3.56
CA ASP A 30 1.97 -8.05 4.62
C ASP A 30 1.44 -7.33 5.87
N ALA A 31 1.95 -6.13 6.16
CA ALA A 31 1.37 -5.28 7.19
C ALA A 31 -0.10 -4.95 6.87
N CYS A 32 -0.43 -4.51 5.66
CA CYS A 32 -1.82 -4.23 5.26
C CYS A 32 -2.72 -5.46 5.30
N VAL A 33 -2.22 -6.63 4.88
CA VAL A 33 -2.96 -7.91 4.99
C VAL A 33 -3.23 -8.26 6.44
N HIS A 34 -2.25 -8.05 7.33
CA HIS A 34 -2.45 -8.25 8.76
C HIS A 34 -3.56 -7.33 9.30
N MET A 35 -3.51 -6.03 8.97
CA MET A 35 -4.58 -5.10 9.35
C MET A 35 -5.95 -5.57 8.85
N LEU A 36 -6.05 -5.94 7.57
CA LEU A 36 -7.30 -6.42 6.99
C LEU A 36 -7.83 -7.66 7.73
N GLY A 37 -6.97 -8.65 7.99
CA GLY A 37 -7.35 -9.87 8.69
C GLY A 37 -7.79 -9.64 10.13
N GLU A 38 -7.19 -8.69 10.84
CA GLU A 38 -7.64 -8.29 12.18
C GLU A 38 -9.02 -7.63 12.14
N TYR A 39 -9.25 -6.73 11.19
CA TYR A 39 -10.52 -6.01 11.05
C TYR A 39 -11.67 -6.91 10.64
N GLU A 40 -11.42 -7.89 9.77
CA GLU A 40 -12.39 -8.93 9.42
C GLU A 40 -12.71 -9.83 10.63
N ARG A 41 -11.68 -10.27 11.36
CA ARG A 41 -11.82 -11.11 12.56
C ARG A 41 -12.62 -10.41 13.65
N GLU A 42 -12.39 -9.12 13.86
CA GLU A 42 -13.08 -8.29 14.86
C GLU A 42 -14.43 -7.76 14.36
N ARG A 43 -14.79 -8.04 13.11
CA ARG A 43 -16.05 -7.62 12.47
C ARG A 43 -16.27 -6.10 12.57
N VAL A 44 -15.18 -5.34 12.46
CA VAL A 44 -15.17 -3.88 12.61
C VAL A 44 -16.08 -3.17 11.59
N HIS A 45 -16.30 -3.80 10.44
CA HIS A 45 -17.21 -3.29 9.42
C HIS A 45 -18.68 -3.31 9.83
N TYR A 46 -19.07 -4.08 10.85
CA TYR A 46 -20.44 -4.09 11.34
C TYR A 46 -20.76 -2.80 12.12
N VAL A 47 -21.77 -2.09 11.64
CA VAL A 47 -22.31 -0.92 12.33
C VAL A 47 -23.34 -1.39 13.34
N ARG A 48 -23.09 -1.11 14.62
CA ARG A 48 -24.03 -1.35 15.71
C ARG A 48 -24.72 -0.05 16.07
N PHE A 49 -26.04 -0.11 16.22
CA PHE A 49 -26.88 1.00 16.64
C PHE A 49 -28.10 0.45 17.40
N GLU A 50 -28.76 1.31 18.16
CA GLU A 50 -29.99 0.98 18.87
C GLU A 50 -31.19 1.62 18.14
N PHE A 51 -32.27 0.85 17.99
CA PHE A 51 -33.53 1.37 17.49
C PHE A 51 -34.15 2.32 18.53
N ARG A 52 -34.85 3.35 18.06
CA ARG A 52 -35.58 4.30 18.90
C ARG A 52 -36.73 3.63 19.64
N ASP A 53 -37.45 2.76 18.94
CA ASP A 53 -38.65 2.09 19.40
C ASP A 53 -38.88 0.78 18.61
N ALA A 54 -39.91 0.03 19.02
CA ALA A 54 -40.28 -1.23 18.37
C ALA A 54 -40.80 -1.03 16.94
N ASP A 55 -41.46 0.09 16.65
CA ASP A 55 -42.03 0.37 15.34
C ASP A 55 -40.92 0.59 14.30
N GLU A 56 -39.85 1.29 14.67
CA GLU A 56 -38.66 1.45 13.82
C GLU A 56 -37.97 0.10 13.55
N ALA A 57 -37.86 -0.76 14.56
CA ALA A 57 -37.26 -2.07 14.42
C ALA A 57 -38.06 -2.95 13.44
N GLU A 58 -39.38 -2.99 13.58
CA GLU A 58 -40.26 -3.74 12.67
C GLU A 58 -40.21 -3.18 11.24
N ALA A 59 -40.21 -1.85 11.09
CA ALA A 59 -40.08 -1.20 9.79
C ALA A 59 -38.75 -1.55 9.12
N PHE A 60 -37.64 -1.50 9.88
CA PHE A 60 -36.32 -1.88 9.37
C PHE A 60 -36.28 -3.33 8.92
N GLU A 61 -36.76 -4.28 9.74
CA GLU A 61 -36.78 -5.69 9.39
C GLU A 61 -37.59 -5.97 8.13
N ARG A 62 -38.76 -5.32 7.99
CA ARG A 62 -39.58 -5.43 6.78
C ARG A 62 -38.82 -4.97 5.54
N TYR A 63 -38.25 -3.76 5.56
CA TYR A 63 -37.51 -3.23 4.40
C TYR A 63 -36.25 -4.04 4.10
N ALA A 64 -35.52 -4.51 5.13
CA ALA A 64 -34.31 -5.30 4.96
C ALA A 64 -34.59 -6.66 4.32
N ASN A 65 -35.74 -7.27 4.62
CA ASN A 65 -36.16 -8.53 4.00
C ASN A 65 -36.60 -8.36 2.53
N GLU A 66 -37.13 -7.19 2.15
CA GLU A 66 -37.57 -6.91 0.78
C GLU A 66 -36.44 -6.41 -0.13
N THR A 67 -35.43 -5.75 0.44
CA THR A 67 -34.37 -5.07 -0.31
C THR A 67 -32.97 -5.47 0.21
N ASP A 68 -32.27 -4.52 0.85
CA ASP A 68 -30.99 -4.72 1.51
C ASP A 68 -30.88 -3.81 2.74
N SER A 69 -29.88 -4.06 3.59
CA SER A 69 -29.71 -3.34 4.86
C SER A 69 -29.41 -1.85 4.68
N ILE A 70 -28.75 -1.43 3.62
CA ILE A 70 -28.43 -0.02 3.36
C ILE A 70 -29.69 0.72 2.95
N VAL A 71 -30.48 0.15 2.04
CA VAL A 71 -31.77 0.73 1.63
C VAL A 71 -32.74 0.79 2.80
N ALA A 72 -32.82 -0.28 3.60
CA ALA A 72 -33.64 -0.30 4.81
C ALA A 72 -33.28 0.81 5.80
N LEU A 73 -31.98 1.00 6.08
CA LEU A 73 -31.50 2.11 6.93
C LEU A 73 -31.92 3.48 6.39
N LYS A 74 -31.82 3.69 5.07
CA LYS A 74 -32.27 4.96 4.45
C LYS A 74 -33.77 5.18 4.62
N MET A 75 -34.58 4.13 4.46
CA MET A 75 -36.05 4.22 4.57
C MET A 75 -36.51 4.56 5.99
N VAL A 76 -35.80 4.10 7.02
CA VAL A 76 -36.11 4.44 8.43
C VAL A 76 -35.47 5.76 8.89
N GLY A 77 -34.79 6.48 8.00
CA GLY A 77 -34.16 7.78 8.27
C GLY A 77 -32.77 7.70 8.92
N ARG A 78 -32.14 6.52 8.94
CA ARG A 78 -30.80 6.25 9.51
C ARG A 78 -29.71 6.46 8.47
N LEU A 79 -29.59 7.69 7.97
CA LEU A 79 -28.69 8.02 6.86
C LEU A 79 -27.21 7.87 7.23
N ASP A 80 -26.83 8.21 8.46
CA ASP A 80 -25.45 8.12 8.94
C ASP A 80 -25.01 6.66 9.08
N GLU A 81 -25.86 5.80 9.63
CA GLU A 81 -25.61 4.37 9.70
C GLU A 81 -25.54 3.75 8.30
N ALA A 82 -26.45 4.13 7.39
CA ALA A 82 -26.43 3.67 6.00
C ALA A 82 -25.11 4.04 5.30
N LYS A 83 -24.63 5.27 5.51
CA LYS A 83 -23.34 5.75 5.01
C LYS A 83 -22.19 4.92 5.58
N ARG A 84 -22.14 4.72 6.90
CA ARG A 84 -21.09 3.95 7.56
C ARG A 84 -21.04 2.50 7.06
N VAL A 85 -22.20 1.84 6.93
CA VAL A 85 -22.27 0.46 6.39
C VAL A 85 -21.71 0.41 4.97
N ALA A 86 -22.11 1.35 4.11
CA ALA A 86 -21.63 1.40 2.73
C ALA A 86 -20.11 1.63 2.65
N ILE A 87 -19.58 2.63 3.34
CA ILE A 87 -18.16 2.98 3.30
C ILE A 87 -17.30 1.85 3.88
N ASN A 88 -17.70 1.25 5.01
CA ASN A 88 -16.98 0.13 5.61
C ASN A 88 -16.91 -1.07 4.66
N THR A 89 -18.03 -1.40 4.01
CA THR A 89 -18.13 -2.53 3.08
C THR A 89 -17.27 -2.30 1.83
N ILE A 90 -17.36 -1.10 1.24
CA ILE A 90 -16.57 -0.73 0.05
C ILE A 90 -15.08 -0.76 0.39
N THR A 91 -14.70 -0.18 1.54
CA THR A 91 -13.29 -0.11 1.93
C THR A 91 -12.69 -1.51 2.10
N LEU A 92 -13.35 -2.43 2.83
CA LEU A 92 -12.85 -3.80 2.97
C LEU A 92 -12.71 -4.51 1.62
N GLY A 93 -13.74 -4.42 0.76
CA GLY A 93 -13.73 -5.05 -0.55
C GLY A 93 -12.62 -4.50 -1.46
N MET A 94 -12.45 -3.17 -1.49
CA MET A 94 -11.43 -2.51 -2.30
C MET A 94 -10.01 -2.78 -1.78
N VAL A 95 -9.80 -2.78 -0.47
CA VAL A 95 -8.50 -3.10 0.13
C VAL A 95 -8.13 -4.56 -0.15
N SER A 96 -9.07 -5.50 0.05
CA SER A 96 -8.85 -6.92 -0.24
C SER A 96 -8.46 -7.17 -1.71
N ASP A 97 -9.24 -6.63 -2.66
CA ASP A 97 -8.94 -6.75 -4.09
C ASP A 97 -7.59 -6.12 -4.44
N CYS A 98 -7.28 -4.94 -3.89
CA CYS A 98 -6.02 -4.23 -4.09
C CYS A 98 -4.81 -5.07 -3.62
N LEU A 99 -4.89 -5.63 -2.41
CA LEU A 99 -3.80 -6.43 -1.83
C LEU A 99 -3.59 -7.74 -2.59
N HIS A 100 -4.65 -8.41 -3.05
CA HIS A 100 -4.53 -9.60 -3.89
C HIS A 100 -3.78 -9.33 -5.21
N HIS A 101 -4.09 -8.22 -5.89
CA HIS A 101 -3.40 -7.83 -7.12
C HIS A 101 -1.92 -7.51 -6.87
N ILE A 102 -1.62 -6.76 -5.80
CA ILE A 102 -0.24 -6.41 -5.42
C ILE A 102 0.55 -7.66 -5.09
N TYR A 103 0.00 -8.58 -4.28
CA TYR A 103 0.67 -9.83 -3.94
C TYR A 103 1.04 -10.61 -5.19
N GLU A 104 0.08 -10.87 -6.08
CA GLU A 104 0.33 -11.63 -7.30
C GLU A 104 1.31 -10.92 -8.24
N ALA A 105 1.30 -9.58 -8.29
CA ALA A 105 2.29 -8.82 -9.03
C ALA A 105 3.71 -9.00 -8.47
N LEU A 106 3.90 -8.86 -7.16
CA LEU A 106 5.20 -9.07 -6.51
C LEU A 106 5.68 -10.52 -6.72
N ARG A 107 4.78 -11.49 -6.64
CA ARG A 107 5.07 -12.91 -6.95
C ARG A 107 5.45 -13.13 -8.42
N CYS A 108 4.86 -12.39 -9.34
CA CYS A 108 5.24 -12.41 -10.76
C CYS A 108 6.65 -11.83 -10.97
N MET A 109 7.01 -10.77 -10.23
CA MET A 109 8.37 -10.21 -10.24
C MET A 109 9.42 -11.20 -9.75
N GLU A 110 9.13 -12.06 -8.78
CA GLU A 110 10.05 -13.13 -8.37
C GLU A 110 10.28 -14.20 -9.46
N ARG A 111 9.37 -14.28 -10.43
CA ARG A 111 9.35 -15.33 -11.47
C ARG A 111 9.80 -14.84 -12.85
N TRP A 112 10.27 -13.58 -12.99
CA TRP A 112 10.52 -12.90 -14.28
C TRP A 112 9.28 -12.71 -15.16
N LYS A 113 8.07 -12.75 -14.58
CA LYS A 113 6.82 -12.46 -15.30
C LYS A 113 6.50 -10.97 -15.25
N VAL A 114 7.44 -10.15 -15.71
CA VAL A 114 7.46 -8.68 -15.51
C VAL A 114 6.24 -8.01 -16.15
N VAL A 115 5.89 -8.36 -17.39
CA VAL A 115 4.71 -7.78 -18.08
C VAL A 115 3.41 -8.10 -17.36
N VAL A 116 3.29 -9.34 -16.86
CA VAL A 116 2.12 -9.76 -16.06
C VAL A 116 2.06 -8.99 -14.75
N ALA A 117 3.21 -8.79 -14.09
CA ALA A 117 3.28 -7.99 -12.87
C ALA A 117 2.83 -6.55 -13.10
N PHE A 118 3.27 -5.90 -14.18
CA PHE A 118 2.84 -4.55 -14.54
C PHE A 118 1.34 -4.45 -14.82
N ASN A 119 0.76 -5.43 -15.51
CA ASN A 119 -0.68 -5.50 -15.72
C ASN A 119 -1.46 -5.62 -14.42
N LEU A 120 -0.97 -6.45 -13.49
CA LEU A 120 -1.58 -6.62 -12.17
C LEU A 120 -1.44 -5.37 -11.30
N LEU A 121 -0.34 -4.62 -11.39
CA LEU A 121 -0.11 -3.39 -10.60
C LEU A 121 -0.92 -2.19 -11.09
N ARG A 122 -1.37 -2.19 -12.35
CA ARG A 122 -2.10 -1.05 -12.92
C ARG A 122 -3.35 -0.71 -12.10
N LYS A 123 -4.27 -1.68 -11.93
CA LYS A 123 -5.53 -1.48 -11.17
C LYS A 123 -5.29 -0.96 -9.75
N PRO A 124 -4.48 -1.61 -8.88
CA PRO A 124 -4.30 -1.14 -7.51
C PRO A 124 -3.68 0.25 -7.43
N LEU A 125 -2.72 0.57 -8.30
CA LEU A 125 -1.95 1.82 -8.19
C LEU A 125 -2.56 3.02 -8.94
N THR A 126 -3.29 2.80 -10.04
CA THR A 126 -3.92 3.91 -10.79
C THR A 126 -5.39 4.13 -10.46
N ASP A 127 -6.09 3.08 -10.04
CA ASP A 127 -7.54 3.13 -9.84
C ASP A 127 -7.89 2.99 -8.35
N SER A 128 -7.57 1.84 -7.73
CA SER A 128 -7.94 1.59 -6.33
C SER A 128 -7.34 2.61 -5.38
N LEU A 129 -6.06 2.95 -5.54
CA LEU A 129 -5.35 3.95 -4.72
C LEU A 129 -6.06 5.31 -4.74
N VAL A 130 -6.56 5.77 -5.89
CA VAL A 130 -7.26 7.06 -5.99
C VAL A 130 -8.57 7.03 -5.23
N TYR A 131 -9.37 5.98 -5.39
CA TYR A 131 -10.64 5.86 -4.68
C TYR A 131 -10.45 5.68 -3.17
N LEU A 132 -9.48 4.87 -2.75
CA LEU A 132 -9.10 4.73 -1.33
C LEU A 132 -8.65 6.08 -0.76
N SER A 133 -7.84 6.84 -1.50
CA SER A 133 -7.39 8.18 -1.11
C SER A 133 -8.56 9.16 -1.03
N TRP A 134 -9.55 9.05 -1.91
CA TRP A 134 -10.75 9.90 -1.89
C TRP A 134 -11.60 9.58 -0.66
N MET A 135 -11.91 8.31 -0.41
CA MET A 135 -12.61 7.88 0.81
C MET A 135 -11.91 8.35 2.08
N PHE A 136 -10.57 8.35 2.09
CA PHE A 136 -9.78 8.79 3.24
C PHE A 136 -9.76 10.32 3.41
N SER A 137 -9.62 11.05 2.31
CA SER A 137 -9.51 12.52 2.32
C SER A 137 -10.85 13.24 2.48
N ASP A 138 -11.92 12.75 1.85
CA ASP A 138 -13.26 13.32 1.96
C ASP A 138 -14.33 12.23 1.77
N GLU A 139 -14.78 11.66 2.90
CA GLU A 139 -15.76 10.58 2.89
C GLU A 139 -17.16 11.06 2.48
N ASP A 140 -17.56 12.26 2.88
CA ASP A 140 -18.87 12.82 2.56
C ASP A 140 -19.02 13.03 1.06
N ASP A 141 -18.03 13.68 0.45
CA ASP A 141 -18.01 13.93 -0.99
C ASP A 141 -17.91 12.63 -1.80
N PHE A 142 -17.09 11.66 -1.36
CA PHE A 142 -17.06 10.34 -1.99
C PHE A 142 -18.42 9.63 -1.89
N TYR A 143 -19.04 9.63 -0.70
CA TYR A 143 -20.31 8.94 -0.48
C TYR A 143 -21.42 9.55 -1.32
N ASP A 144 -21.50 10.88 -1.41
CA ASP A 144 -22.49 11.56 -2.26
C ASP A 144 -22.30 11.18 -3.75
N ALA A 145 -21.05 11.22 -4.24
CA ALA A 145 -20.73 10.82 -5.59
C ALA A 145 -21.10 9.35 -5.86
N PHE A 146 -20.89 8.47 -4.89
CA PHE A 146 -21.20 7.05 -4.98
C PHE A 146 -22.71 6.76 -4.90
N ALA A 147 -23.42 7.38 -3.96
CA ALA A 147 -24.82 7.08 -3.68
C ALA A 147 -25.78 7.77 -4.66
N ASN A 148 -25.47 9.01 -5.07
CA ASN A 148 -26.41 9.87 -5.78
C ASN A 148 -26.00 10.16 -7.23
N GLN A 149 -24.71 10.02 -7.55
CA GLN A 149 -24.18 10.39 -8.87
C GLN A 149 -23.66 9.18 -9.65
N SER A 150 -23.57 7.99 -9.03
CA SER A 150 -23.05 6.78 -9.67
C SER A 150 -23.98 6.25 -10.77
N PRO A 151 -23.44 5.74 -11.90
CA PRO A 151 -22.01 5.66 -12.24
C PRO A 151 -21.45 6.94 -12.88
N ALA A 152 -22.29 7.91 -13.23
CA ALA A 152 -21.91 9.08 -14.02
C ALA A 152 -20.91 10.02 -13.32
N GLY A 153 -21.00 10.18 -11.99
CA GLY A 153 -20.12 10.97 -11.13
C GLY A 153 -18.77 10.30 -10.87
N LEU A 154 -18.67 8.98 -11.08
CA LEU A 154 -17.46 8.19 -10.89
C LEU A 154 -16.72 7.89 -12.21
N ARG A 155 -17.09 8.58 -13.29
CA ARG A 155 -16.44 8.39 -14.59
C ARG A 155 -14.94 8.73 -14.51
N PRO A 156 -14.06 7.98 -15.20
CA PRO A 156 -12.61 8.19 -15.15
C PRO A 156 -12.17 9.63 -15.45
N LYS A 157 -12.90 10.36 -16.31
CA LYS A 157 -12.62 11.77 -16.62
C LYS A 157 -12.86 12.70 -15.44
N ILE A 158 -13.94 12.48 -14.68
CA ILE A 158 -14.29 13.32 -13.51
C ILE A 158 -13.27 13.08 -12.41
N VAL A 159 -13.05 11.81 -12.07
CA VAL A 159 -12.05 11.41 -11.06
C VAL A 159 -10.67 11.90 -11.49
N GLY A 160 -10.32 11.74 -12.78
CA GLY A 160 -9.08 12.20 -13.40
C GLY A 160 -8.73 13.66 -13.13
N ASN A 161 -9.73 14.55 -13.21
CA ASN A 161 -9.54 15.97 -12.95
C ASN A 161 -9.31 16.31 -11.46
N ARG A 162 -9.72 15.42 -10.55
CA ARG A 162 -9.64 15.62 -9.10
C ARG A 162 -8.48 14.86 -8.45
N ARG A 163 -7.75 14.01 -9.19
CA ARG A 163 -6.72 13.10 -8.65
C ARG A 163 -5.66 13.83 -7.81
N GLN A 164 -5.12 14.93 -8.31
CA GLN A 164 -4.12 15.72 -7.59
C GLN A 164 -4.66 16.16 -6.24
N SER A 165 -5.81 16.86 -6.21
CA SER A 165 -6.41 17.33 -4.95
C SER A 165 -6.74 16.20 -3.97
N ILE A 166 -7.18 15.04 -4.49
CA ILE A 166 -7.47 13.87 -3.67
C ILE A 166 -6.18 13.33 -3.03
N ILE A 167 -5.10 13.21 -3.80
CA ILE A 167 -3.81 12.71 -3.33
C ILE A 167 -3.19 13.71 -2.34
N ASP A 168 -3.19 15.00 -2.64
CA ASP A 168 -2.70 16.05 -1.76
C ASP A 168 -3.40 16.01 -0.40
N ALA A 169 -4.74 15.95 -0.41
CA ALA A 169 -5.54 15.91 0.80
C ALA A 169 -5.30 14.62 1.60
N ALA A 170 -5.14 13.48 0.91
CA ALA A 170 -4.82 12.21 1.56
C ALA A 170 -3.42 12.23 2.19
N VAL A 171 -2.39 12.69 1.48
CA VAL A 171 -1.03 12.86 2.02
C VAL A 171 -1.06 13.76 3.26
N GLY A 172 -1.79 14.88 3.19
CA GLY A 172 -1.95 15.82 4.31
C GLY A 172 -2.59 15.24 5.57
N LYS A 173 -3.37 14.16 5.46
CA LYS A 173 -3.97 13.42 6.59
C LYS A 173 -3.09 12.28 7.12
N THR A 174 -2.05 11.89 6.38
CA THR A 174 -1.09 10.88 6.84
C THR A 174 0.10 11.52 7.55
N MET A 175 0.89 10.72 8.26
CA MET A 175 2.19 11.18 8.78
C MET A 175 3.23 11.42 7.67
N LEU A 176 2.92 11.10 6.42
CA LEU A 176 3.85 11.20 5.30
C LEU A 176 4.02 12.63 4.80
N LYS A 177 3.34 13.61 5.39
CA LYS A 177 3.55 15.03 5.11
C LYS A 177 5.02 15.39 5.31
N GLY A 178 5.69 15.79 4.24
CA GLY A 178 7.14 16.09 4.24
C GLY A 178 8.06 14.88 4.06
N VAL A 179 7.49 13.66 4.02
CA VAL A 179 8.21 12.41 3.66
C VAL A 179 7.94 12.05 2.21
N VAL A 180 6.69 12.23 1.76
CA VAL A 180 6.25 11.94 0.38
C VAL A 180 5.69 13.22 -0.23
N ASP A 181 6.14 13.52 -1.44
CA ASP A 181 5.65 14.63 -2.25
C ASP A 181 4.46 14.16 -3.10
N SER A 182 3.33 14.85 -2.95
CA SER A 182 2.09 14.53 -3.65
C SER A 182 2.13 14.90 -5.14
N ASP A 183 2.88 15.95 -5.50
CA ASP A 183 3.11 16.31 -6.91
C ASP A 183 3.92 15.21 -7.60
N TRP A 184 4.98 14.74 -6.94
CA TRP A 184 5.78 13.61 -7.43
C TRP A 184 4.93 12.33 -7.59
N LEU A 185 4.06 12.02 -6.63
CA LEU A 185 3.13 10.88 -6.74
C LEU A 185 2.24 10.99 -7.99
N ASN A 186 1.68 12.18 -8.24
CA ASN A 186 0.83 12.40 -9.40
C ASN A 186 1.61 12.29 -10.72
N GLU A 187 2.85 12.80 -10.76
CA GLU A 187 3.73 12.68 -11.92
C GLU A 187 4.03 11.23 -12.26
N VAL A 188 4.51 10.46 -11.28
CA VAL A 188 4.89 9.05 -11.47
C VAL A 188 3.69 8.18 -11.85
N LEU A 189 2.52 8.39 -11.24
CA LEU A 189 1.36 7.54 -11.44
C LEU A 189 0.58 7.86 -12.73
N PHE A 190 0.55 9.13 -13.17
CA PHE A 190 -0.41 9.57 -14.17
C PHE A 190 0.16 10.39 -15.33
N LYS A 191 1.38 10.93 -15.22
CA LYS A 191 1.94 11.76 -16.30
C LYS A 191 2.72 10.90 -17.29
N PRO A 192 2.41 10.96 -18.60
CA PRO A 192 3.11 10.20 -19.63
C PRO A 192 4.55 10.68 -19.85
N ALA A 193 4.83 11.95 -19.53
CA ALA A 193 6.12 12.58 -19.75
C ALA A 193 7.18 12.18 -18.71
N TYR A 194 6.78 11.60 -17.57
CA TYR A 194 7.73 11.17 -16.55
C TYR A 194 8.45 9.88 -17.04
N PRO A 195 9.76 9.90 -17.34
CA PRO A 195 10.41 8.80 -18.06
C PRO A 195 10.37 7.46 -17.32
N GLN A 196 10.49 7.48 -15.99
CA GLN A 196 10.39 6.32 -15.11
C GLN A 196 8.98 6.15 -14.51
N GLY A 197 7.97 6.67 -15.20
CA GLY A 197 6.61 6.76 -14.68
C GLY A 197 5.88 5.43 -14.82
N LEU A 198 5.15 5.06 -13.79
CA LEU A 198 4.29 3.88 -13.80
C LEU A 198 3.22 3.97 -14.89
N TYR A 199 2.75 5.19 -15.21
CA TYR A 199 1.77 5.38 -16.28
C TYR A 199 2.23 4.77 -17.61
N ARG A 200 3.44 5.14 -18.08
CA ARG A 200 3.99 4.65 -19.34
C ARG A 200 4.17 3.13 -19.32
N ILE A 201 4.75 2.61 -18.24
CA ILE A 201 4.98 1.17 -18.05
C ILE A 201 3.65 0.40 -18.12
N PHE A 202 2.60 0.88 -17.45
CA PHE A 202 1.30 0.21 -17.45
C PHE A 202 0.60 0.28 -18.81
N GLN A 203 0.70 1.39 -19.55
CA GLN A 203 0.15 1.48 -20.90
C GLN A 203 0.81 0.46 -21.84
N HIS A 204 2.15 0.35 -21.77
CA HIS A 204 2.91 -0.61 -22.58
C HIS A 204 2.68 -2.07 -22.19
N ALA A 205 2.34 -2.35 -20.93
CA ALA A 205 2.01 -3.70 -20.47
C ALA A 205 0.62 -4.17 -20.91
N VAL A 206 -0.35 -3.25 -20.95
CA VAL A 206 -1.74 -3.58 -21.29
C VAL A 206 -1.96 -3.61 -22.80
N HIS A 207 -1.39 -2.65 -23.53
CA HIS A 207 -1.68 -2.45 -24.94
C HIS A 207 -0.55 -2.99 -25.82
N LEU A 208 -0.91 -3.74 -26.86
CA LEU A 208 0.05 -4.21 -27.88
C LEU A 208 0.65 -3.05 -28.68
N ILE A 209 -0.18 -2.07 -29.01
CA ILE A 209 0.16 -0.85 -29.75
C ILE A 209 -0.42 0.34 -28.98
N THR A 210 0.39 1.38 -28.80
CA THR A 210 0.01 2.68 -28.24
C THR A 210 0.30 3.76 -29.28
N ALA A 211 -0.72 4.54 -29.67
CA ALA A 211 -0.60 5.55 -30.73
C ALA A 211 -1.13 6.94 -30.33
N GLU A 212 -1.88 7.05 -29.23
CA GLU A 212 -2.63 8.25 -28.86
C GLU A 212 -1.76 9.40 -28.33
N ARG A 213 -0.54 9.10 -27.85
CA ARG A 213 0.38 10.07 -27.23
C ARG A 213 1.79 9.76 -27.65
N GLU A 214 2.55 10.79 -28.04
CA GLU A 214 3.90 10.64 -28.59
C GLU A 214 4.86 9.99 -27.58
N GLU A 215 4.73 10.34 -26.30
CA GLU A 215 5.64 9.91 -25.22
C GLU A 215 5.54 8.41 -24.92
N ILE A 216 4.41 7.79 -25.27
CA ILE A 216 4.16 6.35 -25.10
C ILE A 216 3.97 5.64 -26.43
N ARG A 217 4.26 6.28 -27.56
CA ARG A 217 3.99 5.69 -28.88
C ARG A 217 4.86 4.45 -29.10
N THR A 218 4.25 3.38 -29.60
CA THR A 218 5.00 2.18 -30.03
C THR A 218 5.86 2.52 -31.24
N GLU A 219 7.11 2.06 -31.22
CA GLU A 219 8.04 2.24 -32.34
C GLU A 219 7.56 1.49 -33.59
N PRO A 220 7.90 1.97 -34.81
CA PRO A 220 7.63 1.24 -36.05
C PRO A 220 8.15 -0.20 -35.98
N GLU A 221 7.38 -1.15 -36.55
CA GLU A 221 7.73 -2.58 -36.61
C GLU A 221 7.91 -3.26 -35.24
N ASN A 222 7.35 -2.69 -34.17
CA ASN A 222 7.45 -3.22 -32.80
C ASN A 222 6.05 -3.43 -32.17
N PHE A 223 5.99 -4.31 -31.17
CA PHE A 223 4.84 -4.48 -30.26
C PHE A 223 5.35 -4.32 -28.84
N ASN A 224 4.80 -3.36 -28.08
CA ASN A 224 5.30 -2.87 -26.79
C ASN A 224 6.18 -3.87 -25.99
N PHE A 225 5.62 -4.61 -25.02
CA PHE A 225 6.44 -5.55 -24.24
C PHE A 225 6.50 -6.98 -24.80
N ILE A 226 6.02 -7.22 -26.03
CA ILE A 226 6.04 -8.57 -26.62
C ILE A 226 7.47 -9.03 -26.91
N PHE A 227 8.32 -8.13 -27.40
CA PHE A 227 9.72 -8.44 -27.70
C PHE A 227 10.69 -8.03 -26.59
N LYS A 228 10.17 -7.61 -25.43
CA LYS A 228 11.03 -7.21 -24.32
C LYS A 228 11.81 -8.41 -23.79
N ASN A 229 13.13 -8.26 -23.71
CA ASN A 229 13.98 -9.30 -23.14
C ASN A 229 13.72 -9.43 -21.63
N HIS A 230 13.29 -10.61 -21.20
CA HIS A 230 12.98 -10.92 -19.80
C HIS A 230 14.21 -10.91 -18.87
N THR A 231 15.42 -10.93 -19.42
CA THR A 231 16.66 -10.84 -18.63
C THR A 231 17.15 -9.40 -18.43
N ASP A 232 16.51 -8.40 -19.04
CA ASP A 232 16.85 -7.01 -18.80
C ASP A 232 16.35 -6.58 -17.41
N ASN A 233 17.26 -5.93 -16.66
CA ASN A 233 16.97 -5.48 -15.31
C ASN A 233 16.38 -4.07 -15.29
N ASP A 234 16.35 -3.36 -16.42
CA ASP A 234 15.79 -2.01 -16.57
C ASP A 234 14.38 -1.90 -15.96
N SER A 235 13.53 -2.91 -16.16
CA SER A 235 12.18 -2.96 -15.59
C SER A 235 12.14 -3.20 -14.09
N TYR A 236 13.15 -3.86 -13.52
CA TYR A 236 13.27 -3.96 -12.07
C TYR A 236 13.71 -2.63 -11.49
N HIS A 237 14.73 -2.00 -12.08
CA HIS A 237 15.23 -0.71 -11.63
C HIS A 237 14.15 0.37 -11.70
N GLY A 238 13.52 0.56 -12.86
CA GLY A 238 12.46 1.58 -13.02
C GLY A 238 11.24 1.33 -12.12
N LEU A 239 10.86 0.06 -11.89
CA LEU A 239 9.77 -0.24 -10.96
C LEU A 239 10.16 0.07 -9.50
N TYR A 240 11.30 -0.43 -9.04
CA TYR A 240 11.69 -0.32 -7.63
C TYR A 240 12.25 1.05 -7.24
N GLU A 241 12.52 1.91 -8.22
CA GLU A 241 12.75 3.34 -8.00
C GLU A 241 11.50 4.05 -7.47
N VAL A 242 10.31 3.63 -7.91
CA VAL A 242 9.05 4.34 -7.61
C VAL A 242 8.09 3.56 -6.71
N LEU A 243 8.01 2.24 -6.90
CA LEU A 243 7.04 1.38 -6.23
C LEU A 243 7.11 1.44 -4.69
N PRO A 244 8.29 1.46 -4.04
CA PRO A 244 8.37 1.55 -2.58
C PRO A 244 7.65 2.76 -1.99
N THR A 245 7.82 3.94 -2.59
CA THR A 245 7.21 5.18 -2.12
C THR A 245 5.70 5.18 -2.38
N VAL A 246 5.26 4.68 -3.53
CA VAL A 246 3.83 4.54 -3.84
C VAL A 246 3.16 3.54 -2.89
N MET A 247 3.82 2.40 -2.61
CA MET A 247 3.35 1.41 -1.65
C MET A 247 3.30 1.96 -0.22
N LEU A 248 4.28 2.78 0.17
CA LEU A 248 4.27 3.46 1.46
C LEU A 248 3.01 4.33 1.58
N PHE A 249 2.77 5.19 0.57
CA PHE A 249 1.57 6.03 0.56
C PHE A 249 0.28 5.21 0.63
N LEU A 250 0.12 4.20 -0.22
CA LEU A 250 -1.04 3.31 -0.21
C LEU A 250 -1.26 2.66 1.17
N SER A 251 -0.19 2.15 1.79
CA SER A 251 -0.26 1.48 3.08
C SER A 251 -0.70 2.41 4.22
N HIS A 252 -0.34 3.69 4.18
CA HIS A 252 -0.78 4.71 5.14
C HIS A 252 -2.21 5.18 4.90
N VAL A 253 -2.66 5.22 3.64
CA VAL A 253 -4.08 5.44 3.32
C VAL A 253 -4.93 4.29 3.86
N ILE A 254 -4.50 3.04 3.66
CA ILE A 254 -5.20 1.85 4.20
C ILE A 254 -5.23 1.90 5.73
N GLU A 255 -4.10 2.20 6.37
CA GLU A 255 -4.01 2.36 7.83
C GLU A 255 -5.00 3.41 8.33
N GLY A 256 -5.02 4.60 7.71
CA GLY A 256 -5.91 5.68 8.09
C GLY A 256 -7.40 5.38 7.85
N LEU A 257 -7.74 4.64 6.79
CA LEU A 257 -9.12 4.18 6.56
C LEU A 257 -9.58 3.21 7.65
N PHE A 258 -8.72 2.29 8.04
CA PHE A 258 -8.99 1.32 9.10
C PHE A 258 -9.08 2.00 10.47
N GLU A 259 -8.16 2.91 10.79
CA GLU A 259 -8.19 3.69 12.04
C GLU A 259 -9.54 4.41 12.24
N ARG A 260 -10.17 4.88 11.16
CA ARG A 260 -11.48 5.55 11.21
C ARG A 260 -12.64 4.62 11.52
N MET A 261 -12.54 3.34 11.15
CA MET A 261 -13.59 2.37 11.47
C MET A 261 -13.47 1.88 12.91
N HIS A 262 -12.24 1.66 13.36
CA HIS A 262 -11.91 1.25 14.71
C HIS A 262 -10.48 1.69 15.00
N ALA A 263 -10.30 2.44 16.09
CA ALA A 263 -8.99 2.92 16.48
C ALA A 263 -8.09 1.74 16.89
N LYS A 264 -6.87 1.72 16.39
CA LYS A 264 -5.87 0.73 16.78
C LYS A 264 -5.23 1.06 18.11
N ASP A 265 -4.57 0.05 18.67
CA ASP A 265 -3.58 0.26 19.71
C ASP A 265 -2.51 1.28 19.23
N THR A 266 -2.25 2.28 20.06
CA THR A 266 -1.37 3.40 19.72
C THR A 266 0.08 2.94 19.47
N GLY A 267 0.55 1.93 20.20
CA GLY A 267 1.89 1.36 20.04
C GLY A 267 2.02 0.61 18.71
N ALA A 268 1.04 -0.24 18.39
CA ALA A 268 0.99 -0.94 17.10
C ALA A 268 0.97 0.02 15.90
N ARG A 269 0.19 1.10 16.02
CA ARG A 269 0.13 2.17 15.02
C ARG A 269 1.48 2.88 14.87
N ALA A 270 2.07 3.34 15.97
CA ALA A 270 3.38 4.02 15.98
C ALA A 270 4.50 3.11 15.44
N ALA A 271 4.46 1.82 15.76
CA ALA A 271 5.41 0.83 15.26
C ALA A 271 5.33 0.69 13.73
N PHE A 272 4.13 0.49 13.16
CA PHE A 272 3.93 0.41 11.71
C PHE A 272 4.43 1.68 11.01
N GLN A 273 3.98 2.82 11.51
CA GLN A 273 4.30 4.15 11.02
C GLN A 273 5.81 4.42 10.99
N THR A 274 6.50 4.17 12.11
CA THR A 274 7.95 4.37 12.21
C THR A 274 8.71 3.38 11.33
N ARG A 275 8.36 2.10 11.38
CA ARG A 275 9.07 1.04 10.63
C ARG A 275 8.95 1.22 9.12
N SER A 276 7.78 1.63 8.64
CA SER A 276 7.54 1.88 7.21
C SER A 276 8.36 3.08 6.72
N VAL A 277 8.35 4.22 7.42
CA VAL A 277 9.15 5.40 7.04
C VAL A 277 10.65 5.13 7.10
N LEU A 278 11.15 4.55 8.20
CA LEU A 278 12.58 4.22 8.32
C LEU A 278 13.00 3.16 7.30
N GLY A 279 12.10 2.22 6.97
CA GLY A 279 12.31 1.24 5.92
C GLY A 279 12.54 1.89 4.56
N LEU A 280 11.75 2.91 4.20
CA LEU A 280 11.96 3.69 2.97
C LEU A 280 13.31 4.42 2.98
N TYR A 281 13.67 5.07 4.10
CA TYR A 281 14.95 5.77 4.20
C TYR A 281 16.16 4.84 4.08
N LEU A 282 16.03 3.56 4.43
CA LEU A 282 17.08 2.57 4.15
C LEU A 282 17.21 2.24 2.68
N LEU A 283 16.18 2.42 1.86
CA LEU A 283 16.26 2.21 0.42
C LEU A 283 17.04 3.33 -0.28
N SER A 284 16.99 4.53 0.27
CA SER A 284 17.70 5.71 -0.26
C SER A 284 19.20 5.44 -0.43
N ASP A 285 19.73 5.95 -1.54
CA ASP A 285 21.18 6.00 -1.80
C ASP A 285 21.83 7.21 -1.11
N HIS A 286 21.05 8.16 -0.58
CA HIS A 286 21.57 9.31 0.15
C HIS A 286 22.16 8.87 1.50
N PRO A 287 23.46 9.12 1.77
CA PRO A 287 24.12 8.69 2.99
C PRO A 287 23.43 9.17 4.27
N ASP A 288 22.91 10.40 4.25
CA ASP A 288 22.23 11.00 5.41
C ASP A 288 20.94 10.26 5.78
N CYS A 289 20.17 9.74 4.81
CA CYS A 289 18.96 8.97 5.11
C CYS A 289 19.31 7.69 5.90
N VAL A 290 20.31 6.95 5.43
CA VAL A 290 20.79 5.73 6.10
C VAL A 290 21.47 6.05 7.43
N GLY A 291 22.18 7.19 7.49
CA GLY A 291 22.80 7.72 8.70
C GLY A 291 21.76 8.04 9.78
N ASN A 292 20.67 8.72 9.42
CA ASN A 292 19.58 9.05 10.32
C ASN A 292 18.91 7.79 10.88
N VAL A 293 18.63 6.79 10.04
CA VAL A 293 18.09 5.50 10.52
C VAL A 293 19.04 4.84 11.51
N ARG A 294 20.35 4.85 11.23
CA ARG A 294 21.37 4.31 12.14
C ARG A 294 21.39 5.04 13.48
N THR A 295 21.27 6.35 13.47
CA THR A 295 21.21 7.17 14.69
C THR A 295 19.99 6.83 15.52
N ILE A 296 18.81 6.75 14.89
CA ILE A 296 17.55 6.41 15.58
C ILE A 296 17.61 5.01 16.20
N LEU A 297 18.22 4.04 15.51
CA LEU A 297 18.40 2.68 16.03
C LEU A 297 19.65 2.53 16.91
N GLY A 298 20.40 3.61 17.14
CA GLY A 298 21.74 3.60 17.75
C GLY A 298 21.74 2.97 19.14
N ASP A 299 20.78 3.35 19.97
CA ASP A 299 20.65 2.87 21.35
C ASP A 299 20.43 1.35 21.41
N LEU A 300 19.83 0.74 20.39
CA LEU A 300 19.68 -0.72 20.34
C LEU A 300 21.04 -1.42 20.30
N SER A 301 22.06 -0.82 19.70
CA SER A 301 23.40 -1.41 19.62
C SER A 301 24.12 -1.47 20.98
N THR A 302 23.71 -0.64 21.94
CA THR A 302 24.31 -0.61 23.28
C THR A 302 23.64 -1.60 24.24
N VAL A 303 22.37 -1.95 24.01
CA VAL A 303 21.60 -2.88 24.86
C VAL A 303 21.48 -4.28 24.28
N LEU A 304 21.55 -4.47 22.95
CA LEU A 304 21.37 -5.77 22.32
C LEU A 304 22.70 -6.46 22.03
N ALA A 305 22.83 -7.71 22.51
CA ALA A 305 23.93 -8.61 22.21
C ALA A 305 23.42 -9.96 21.72
N CYS A 306 24.27 -10.69 20.99
CA CYS A 306 23.95 -12.03 20.52
C CYS A 306 23.76 -13.01 21.70
N PRO A 307 22.60 -13.69 21.83
CA PRO A 307 22.37 -14.64 22.92
C PRO A 307 23.36 -15.81 23.01
N LYS A 308 24.08 -16.12 21.92
CA LYS A 308 25.06 -17.24 21.89
C LYS A 308 26.49 -16.81 22.19
N CYS A 309 26.97 -15.74 21.54
CA CYS A 309 28.38 -15.37 21.59
C CYS A 309 28.61 -14.01 22.24
N HIS A 310 27.56 -13.37 22.76
CA HIS A 310 27.57 -12.08 23.46
C HIS A 310 28.14 -10.89 22.66
N GLU A 311 28.50 -11.10 21.39
CA GLU A 311 28.86 -10.03 20.46
C GLU A 311 27.73 -8.97 20.37
N PRO A 312 28.04 -7.68 20.58
CA PRO A 312 27.07 -6.59 20.45
C PRO A 312 26.46 -6.51 19.05
N LEU A 313 25.23 -6.01 18.97
CA LEU A 313 24.55 -5.79 17.69
C LEU A 313 25.29 -4.72 16.87
N THR A 314 25.77 -5.11 15.69
CA THR A 314 26.26 -4.12 14.71
C THR A 314 25.15 -3.70 13.74
N LEU A 315 24.85 -2.40 13.69
CA LEU A 315 23.84 -1.80 12.81
C LEU A 315 24.32 -1.68 11.36
N THR A 316 24.46 -2.78 10.64
CA THR A 316 24.66 -2.72 9.18
C THR A 316 23.34 -2.39 8.47
N LYS A 317 23.38 -1.90 7.22
CA LYS A 317 22.16 -1.75 6.39
C LYS A 317 21.33 -3.03 6.38
N HIS A 318 21.99 -4.20 6.33
CA HIS A 318 21.33 -5.49 6.43
C HIS A 318 20.65 -5.73 7.79
N ASN A 319 21.32 -5.46 8.92
CA ASN A 319 20.69 -5.64 10.24
C ASN A 319 19.60 -4.61 10.52
N MET A 320 19.78 -3.35 10.11
CA MET A 320 18.72 -2.33 10.23
C MET A 320 17.48 -2.75 9.43
N ALA A 321 17.65 -3.24 8.20
CA ALA A 321 16.55 -3.78 7.41
C ALA A 321 15.88 -4.97 8.12
N ARG A 322 16.65 -5.89 8.71
CA ARG A 322 16.06 -7.04 9.43
C ARG A 322 15.28 -6.62 10.67
N LEU A 323 15.75 -5.61 11.41
CA LEU A 323 15.05 -5.08 12.58
C LEU A 323 13.72 -4.45 12.16
N LEU A 324 13.76 -3.58 11.16
CA LEU A 324 12.58 -2.83 10.70
C LEU A 324 11.57 -3.72 9.96
N LEU A 325 12.01 -4.61 9.08
CA LEU A 325 11.11 -5.35 8.17
C LEU A 325 10.73 -6.73 8.71
N ALA A 326 11.59 -7.37 9.49
CA ALA A 326 11.44 -8.77 9.86
C ALA A 326 11.69 -9.05 11.35
N GLU A 327 11.70 -8.01 12.18
CA GLU A 327 11.81 -8.10 13.65
C GLU A 327 12.87 -9.11 14.10
N SER A 328 14.05 -8.98 13.53
CA SER A 328 15.16 -9.88 13.82
C SER A 328 16.50 -9.20 13.55
N PHE A 329 17.59 -9.78 14.05
CA PHE A 329 18.93 -9.35 13.68
C PHE A 329 19.84 -10.55 13.46
N ARG A 330 20.93 -10.35 12.72
CA ARG A 330 21.95 -11.37 12.49
C ARG A 330 23.25 -10.98 13.16
N CYS A 331 23.76 -11.87 14.02
CA CYS A 331 25.06 -11.68 14.65
C CYS A 331 26.17 -11.76 13.59
N LYS A 332 27.09 -10.79 13.61
CA LYS A 332 28.25 -10.78 12.70
C LYS A 332 29.30 -11.84 13.03
N SER A 333 29.49 -12.12 14.32
CA SER A 333 30.50 -13.08 14.79
C SER A 333 30.07 -14.53 14.50
N CYS A 334 28.94 -14.99 15.06
CA CYS A 334 28.52 -16.39 14.88
C CYS A 334 27.56 -16.64 13.70
N GLY A 335 27.12 -15.59 12.99
CA GLY A 335 26.27 -15.69 11.81
C GLY A 335 24.81 -16.10 12.05
N ARG A 336 24.41 -16.40 13.30
CA ARG A 336 23.04 -16.77 13.66
C ARG A 336 22.10 -15.58 13.63
N ALA A 337 20.85 -15.82 13.23
CA ALA A 337 19.77 -14.85 13.30
C ALA A 337 18.93 -15.09 14.56
N TRP A 338 18.50 -13.99 15.18
CA TRP A 338 17.69 -14.00 16.40
C TRP A 338 16.44 -13.15 16.18
N PRO A 339 15.25 -13.62 16.60
CA PRO A 339 14.06 -12.78 16.64
C PRO A 339 14.25 -11.65 17.66
N PHE A 340 13.67 -10.49 17.36
CA PHE A 340 13.65 -9.33 18.22
C PHE A 340 12.37 -8.52 17.92
N PRO A 341 11.33 -8.59 18.77
CA PRO A 341 10.04 -7.97 18.54
C PRO A 341 10.14 -6.44 18.65
N PHE A 342 10.67 -5.81 17.60
CA PHE A 342 10.95 -4.37 17.57
C PHE A 342 9.67 -3.53 17.67
N SER A 343 8.51 -4.04 17.27
CA SER A 343 7.24 -3.34 17.49
C SER A 343 6.89 -3.15 18.98
N TYR A 344 7.43 -3.94 19.90
CA TYR A 344 7.02 -3.91 21.31
C TYR A 344 7.67 -2.77 22.12
N ILE A 345 8.56 -2.00 21.50
CA ILE A 345 9.22 -0.86 22.15
C ILE A 345 8.49 0.48 21.89
N PHE A 346 7.37 0.45 21.17
CA PHE A 346 6.59 1.63 20.78
C PHE A 346 5.44 1.92 21.74
#